data_AF-A0A644ZB15-F1
#
_entry.id   AF-A0A644ZB15-F1
#
_cell.length_a   1.000
_cell.length_b   1.000
_cell.length_c   1.000
_cell.angle_alpha   90.00
_cell.angle_beta   90.00
_cell.angle_gamma   90.00
#
_symmetry.space_group_name_H-M   'P 1'
#
loop_
_entity.id
_entity.type
_entity.pdbx_description
1 polymer ?
#
loop_
_entity_poly.entity_id
_entity_poly.type
_entity_poly.pdbx_seq_one_letter_code
_entity_poly.pdbx_strand_id
1 'polypeptide(L)'
;MLFSVVLFLVPVLTMRLMSEEKRAKTDQLLLTAPVSRADIVLGKYFAAVVVFLIAISATLLDAVITSFVAPVDWPSVIGNFLGLALLGLALIAVCLFLSSLTESQVIAAVMGFAVSLFLVLVDAISYVISSKFWQAVFSNLSFQTRYEPFTLGVVDLPNAVFFLSVSALFILFSIVTLERRRWS
;
A
#
# COMPACT_ATOMS: atom_id res chain seq x y z
N MET A 1 -15.57 2.03 6.07
CA MET A 1 -15.07 0.82 6.77
C MET A 1 -14.00 0.07 5.96
N LEU A 2 -14.19 -0.15 4.65
CA LEU A 2 -13.20 -0.88 3.82
C LEU A 2 -11.80 -0.24 3.78
N PHE A 3 -11.71 1.09 3.75
CA PHE A 3 -10.45 1.84 3.84
C PHE A 3 -9.59 1.41 5.04
N SER A 4 -10.18 1.38 6.24
CA SER A 4 -9.48 1.00 7.47
C SER A 4 -9.04 -0.46 7.42
N VAL A 5 -9.86 -1.38 6.90
CA VAL A 5 -9.50 -2.81 6.80
C VAL A 5 -8.23 -2.99 5.97
N VAL A 6 -8.11 -2.31 4.82
CA VAL A 6 -6.92 -2.41 3.96
C VAL A 6 -5.66 -1.90 4.66
N LEU A 7 -5.77 -0.83 5.44
CA LEU A 7 -4.67 -0.27 6.22
C LEU A 7 -4.16 -1.22 7.31
N PHE A 8 -5.00 -2.10 7.85
CA PHE A 8 -4.54 -3.17 8.76
C PHE A 8 -4.08 -4.42 8.01
N LEU A 9 -4.74 -4.78 6.91
CA LEU A 9 -4.47 -5.99 6.14
C LEU A 9 -3.11 -5.92 5.42
N VAL A 10 -2.79 -4.77 4.79
CA VAL A 10 -1.58 -4.63 3.97
C VAL A 10 -0.29 -4.80 4.77
N PRO A 11 -0.12 -4.20 5.96
CA PRO A 11 1.02 -4.49 6.82
C PRO A 11 1.15 -6.00 7.07
N VAL A 12 0.06 -6.68 7.43
CA VAL A 12 0.08 -8.12 7.74
C VAL A 12 0.54 -8.96 6.56
N LEU A 13 0.04 -8.66 5.37
CA LEU A 13 0.40 -9.37 4.15
C LEU A 13 1.87 -9.15 3.74
N THR A 14 2.42 -7.96 3.99
CA THR A 14 3.74 -7.55 3.47
C THR A 14 4.89 -7.71 4.46
N MET A 15 4.59 -7.92 5.75
CA MET A 15 5.55 -8.09 6.84
C MET A 15 6.71 -9.04 6.50
N ARG A 16 6.40 -10.17 5.85
CA ARG A 16 7.34 -11.29 5.61
C ARG A 16 8.24 -11.11 4.38
N LEU A 17 7.84 -10.29 3.41
CA LEU A 17 8.43 -10.25 2.07
C LEU A 17 9.95 -10.07 2.04
N MET A 18 10.49 -9.20 2.89
CA MET A 18 11.94 -8.96 2.98
C MET A 18 12.53 -9.36 4.34
N SER A 19 11.77 -9.19 5.42
CA SER A 19 12.26 -9.50 6.76
C SER A 19 12.56 -10.98 6.97
N GLU A 20 11.77 -11.89 6.37
CA GLU A 20 11.92 -13.33 6.59
C GLU A 20 13.17 -13.88 5.89
N GLU A 21 13.47 -13.38 4.69
CA GLU A 21 14.68 -13.79 3.96
C GLU A 21 15.97 -13.32 4.63
N LYS A 22 15.94 -12.13 5.23
CA LYS A 22 17.06 -11.65 6.03
C LYS A 22 17.23 -12.48 7.29
N ARG A 23 16.13 -12.78 7.99
CA ARG A 23 16.15 -13.65 9.17
C ARG A 23 16.68 -15.04 8.85
N ALA A 24 16.33 -15.58 7.69
CA ALA A 24 16.77 -16.89 7.20
C ALA A 24 18.15 -16.87 6.51
N LYS A 25 18.80 -15.70 6.40
CA LYS A 25 20.06 -15.47 5.65
C LYS A 25 20.02 -15.91 4.18
N THR A 26 18.83 -16.14 3.62
CA THR A 26 18.64 -16.51 2.22
C THR A 26 18.85 -15.31 1.29
N ASP A 27 18.81 -14.09 1.83
CA ASP A 27 19.13 -12.84 1.12
C ASP A 27 20.51 -12.89 0.44
N GLN A 28 21.50 -13.58 1.03
CA GLN A 28 22.84 -13.73 0.44
C GLN A 28 22.83 -14.56 -0.86
N LEU A 29 21.96 -15.57 -0.94
CA LEU A 29 21.79 -16.39 -2.15
C LEU A 29 21.12 -15.58 -3.26
N LEU A 30 20.17 -14.71 -2.91
CA LEU A 30 19.50 -13.83 -3.87
C LEU A 30 20.43 -12.73 -4.39
N LEU A 31 21.29 -12.18 -3.54
CA LEU A 31 22.27 -11.15 -3.93
C LEU A 31 23.42 -11.71 -4.79
N THR A 32 23.64 -13.02 -4.79
CA THR A 32 24.65 -13.69 -5.63
C THR A 32 24.07 -14.30 -6.91
N ALA A 33 22.75 -14.40 -7.02
CA ALA A 33 22.08 -14.84 -8.24
C ALA A 33 22.25 -13.81 -9.38
N PRO A 34 22.29 -14.25 -10.66
CA PRO A 34 22.48 -13.38 -11.82
C PRO A 34 21.18 -12.64 -12.21
N VAL A 35 20.49 -12.06 -11.24
CA VAL A 35 19.24 -11.30 -11.41
C VAL A 35 19.44 -9.86 -10.96
N SER A 36 18.80 -8.93 -11.66
CA SER A 36 18.88 -7.52 -11.26
C SER A 36 18.13 -7.32 -9.94
N ARG A 37 18.63 -6.42 -9.10
CA ARG A 37 17.99 -6.12 -7.79
C ARG A 37 16.62 -5.48 -7.97
N ALA A 38 16.46 -4.72 -9.05
CA ALA A 38 15.17 -4.15 -9.43
C ALA A 38 14.16 -5.27 -9.71
N ASP A 39 14.56 -6.34 -10.40
CA ASP A 39 13.69 -7.49 -10.67
C ASP A 39 13.29 -8.22 -9.39
N ILE A 40 14.21 -8.35 -8.41
CA ILE A 40 13.90 -8.97 -7.11
C ILE A 40 12.83 -8.16 -6.37
N VAL A 41 13.01 -6.84 -6.29
CA VAL A 41 12.05 -5.95 -5.60
C VAL A 41 10.71 -5.91 -6.33
N LEU A 42 10.73 -5.72 -7.65
CA LEU A 42 9.52 -5.66 -8.48
C LEU A 42 8.77 -6.99 -8.46
N GLY A 43 9.47 -8.13 -8.54
CA GLY A 43 8.87 -9.45 -8.47
C GLY A 43 8.09 -9.66 -7.17
N LYS A 44 8.69 -9.27 -6.03
CA LYS A 44 8.02 -9.35 -4.73
C LYS A 44 6.87 -8.37 -4.58
N TYR A 45 7.05 -7.16 -5.09
CA TYR A 45 6.00 -6.16 -5.12
C TYR A 45 4.78 -6.68 -5.89
N PHE A 46 4.98 -7.14 -7.13
CA PHE A 46 3.90 -7.69 -7.96
C PHE A 46 3.29 -8.95 -7.36
N ALA A 47 4.07 -9.84 -6.74
CA ALA A 47 3.53 -11.00 -6.03
C ALA A 47 2.58 -10.57 -4.90
N ALA A 48 2.98 -9.60 -4.08
CA ALA A 48 2.13 -9.06 -3.02
C ALA A 48 0.89 -8.34 -3.56
N VAL A 49 1.03 -7.59 -4.65
CA VAL A 49 -0.08 -6.92 -5.34
C VAL A 49 -1.08 -7.93 -5.87
N VAL A 50 -0.65 -9.01 -6.52
CA VAL A 50 -1.55 -10.05 -7.05
C VAL A 50 -2.32 -10.71 -5.91
N VAL A 51 -1.64 -11.09 -4.82
CA VAL A 51 -2.31 -11.66 -3.63
C VAL A 51 -3.33 -10.67 -3.05
N PHE A 52 -2.99 -9.39 -2.99
CA PHE A 52 -3.90 -8.35 -2.53
C PHE A 52 -5.11 -8.18 -3.47
N LEU A 53 -4.90 -8.13 -4.79
CA LEU A 53 -5.96 -8.02 -5.79
C LEU A 53 -6.94 -9.21 -5.71
N ILE A 54 -6.42 -10.42 -5.50
CA ILE A 54 -7.25 -11.61 -5.27
C ILE A 54 -8.05 -11.44 -3.97
N ALA A 55 -7.44 -10.98 -2.88
CA ALA A 55 -8.13 -10.76 -1.61
C ALA A 55 -9.26 -9.73 -1.74
N ILE A 56 -9.03 -8.59 -2.41
CA ILE A 56 -10.07 -7.57 -2.60
C ILE A 56 -11.13 -7.99 -3.62
N SER A 57 -10.82 -8.92 -4.55
CA SER A 57 -11.83 -9.43 -5.50
C SER A 57 -13.00 -10.13 -4.81
N ALA A 58 -12.83 -10.61 -3.57
CA ALA A 58 -13.93 -11.10 -2.76
C ALA A 58 -15.03 -10.04 -2.53
N THR A 59 -14.68 -8.75 -2.53
CA THR A 59 -15.66 -7.64 -2.41
C THR A 59 -16.53 -7.49 -3.66
N LEU A 60 -16.00 -7.82 -4.84
CA LEU A 60 -16.79 -7.87 -6.08
C LEU A 60 -17.77 -9.04 -6.06
N LEU A 61 -17.36 -10.19 -5.51
CA LEU A 61 -18.25 -11.35 -5.38
C LEU A 61 -19.45 -11.01 -4.48
N ASP A 62 -19.22 -10.32 -3.37
CA ASP A 62 -20.29 -9.85 -2.47
C ASP A 62 -21.25 -8.87 -3.16
N ALA A 63 -20.72 -7.94 -3.96
CA ALA A 63 -21.53 -7.02 -4.76
C ALA A 63 -22.40 -7.76 -5.80
N VAL A 64 -21.84 -8.77 -6.47
CA VAL A 64 -22.58 -9.61 -7.43
C VAL A 64 -23.70 -10.37 -6.74
N ILE A 65 -23.43 -10.99 -5.58
CA ILE A 65 -24.46 -11.71 -4.81
C ILE A 65 -25.59 -10.77 -4.40
N THR A 66 -25.24 -9.57 -3.92
CA THR A 66 -26.21 -8.55 -3.49
C THR A 66 -27.06 -8.04 -4.67
N SER A 67 -26.50 -7.99 -5.88
CA SER A 67 -27.23 -7.54 -7.08
C SER A 67 -28.43 -8.43 -7.46
N PHE A 68 -28.46 -9.68 -6.98
CA PHE A 68 -29.63 -10.55 -7.17
C PHE A 68 -30.78 -10.25 -6.19
N VAL A 69 -30.50 -9.55 -5.09
CA VAL A 69 -31.47 -9.26 -4.02
C VAL A 69 -31.93 -7.81 -4.04
N ALA A 70 -31.04 -6.88 -4.40
CA ALA A 70 -31.30 -5.44 -4.39
C ALA A 70 -30.61 -4.73 -5.57
N PRO A 71 -31.14 -3.58 -6.04
CA PRO A 71 -30.45 -2.77 -7.03
C PRO A 71 -29.13 -2.25 -6.45
N VAL A 72 -28.03 -2.60 -7.12
CA VAL A 72 -26.67 -2.19 -6.74
C VAL A 72 -26.21 -1.05 -7.64
N ASP A 73 -25.61 -0.02 -7.05
CA ASP A 73 -24.95 1.07 -7.78
C ASP A 73 -23.57 0.62 -8.28
N TRP A 74 -23.55 0.05 -9.48
CA TRP A 74 -22.34 -0.48 -10.12
C TRP A 74 -21.19 0.55 -10.26
N PRO A 75 -21.42 1.82 -10.64
CA PRO A 75 -20.40 2.86 -10.63
C PRO A 75 -19.66 2.97 -9.29
N SER A 76 -20.38 3.04 -8.17
CA SER A 76 -19.76 3.12 -6.83
C SER A 76 -18.96 1.86 -6.49
N VAL A 77 -19.47 0.67 -6.82
CA VAL A 77 -18.76 -0.60 -6.58
C VAL A 77 -17.44 -0.68 -7.35
N ILE A 78 -17.46 -0.37 -8.66
CA ILE A 78 -16.27 -0.42 -9.51
C ILE A 78 -15.28 0.68 -9.10
N GLY A 79 -15.78 1.89 -8.81
CA GLY A 79 -14.96 2.99 -8.32
C GLY A 79 -14.25 2.61 -7.02
N ASN A 80 -15.00 2.04 -6.08
CA ASN A 80 -14.45 1.60 -4.80
C ASN A 80 -13.40 0.49 -4.97
N PHE A 81 -13.64 -0.49 -5.85
CA PHE A 81 -12.66 -1.54 -6.15
C PHE A 81 -11.37 -0.96 -6.73
N LEU A 82 -11.48 -0.03 -7.68
CA LEU A 82 -10.33 0.63 -8.30
C LEU A 82 -9.57 1.51 -7.30
N GLY A 83 -10.29 2.26 -6.46
CA GLY A 83 -9.71 3.06 -5.39
C GLY A 83 -8.96 2.20 -4.37
N LEU A 84 -9.53 1.05 -3.98
CA LEU A 84 -8.89 0.10 -3.06
C LEU A 84 -7.65 -0.55 -3.69
N ALA A 85 -7.71 -0.88 -4.97
CA ALA A 85 -6.56 -1.40 -5.71
C ALA A 85 -5.40 -0.38 -5.69
N LEU A 86 -5.65 0.87 -6.08
CA LEU A 86 -4.64 1.94 -6.10
C LEU A 86 -4.07 2.24 -4.70
N LEU A 87 -4.93 2.32 -3.70
CA LEU A 87 -4.51 2.52 -2.32
C LEU A 87 -3.65 1.35 -1.82
N GLY A 88 -4.03 0.12 -2.15
CA GLY A 88 -3.25 -1.07 -1.84
C GLY A 88 -1.87 -1.07 -2.51
N LEU A 89 -1.79 -0.68 -3.79
CA LEU A 89 -0.51 -0.54 -4.50
C LEU A 89 0.45 0.42 -3.77
N ALA A 90 -0.06 1.53 -3.25
CA ALA A 90 0.74 2.51 -2.52
C ALA A 90 1.19 1.96 -1.16
N LEU A 91 0.27 1.40 -0.37
CA LEU A 91 0.59 0.85 0.95
C LEU A 91 1.53 -0.35 0.89
N ILE A 92 1.38 -1.22 -0.11
CA ILE A 92 2.27 -2.38 -0.30
C ILE A 92 3.69 -1.91 -0.57
N ALA A 93 3.87 -0.89 -1.40
CA ALA A 93 5.20 -0.32 -1.68
C ALA A 93 5.84 0.24 -0.41
N VAL A 94 5.06 0.99 0.38
CA VAL A 94 5.51 1.55 1.67
C VAL A 94 5.91 0.45 2.64
N CYS A 95 5.08 -0.58 2.82
CA CYS A 95 5.36 -1.66 3.76
C CYS A 95 6.50 -2.57 3.30
N LEU A 96 6.66 -2.77 1.98
CA LEU A 96 7.80 -3.49 1.41
C LEU A 96 9.11 -2.74 1.70
N PHE A 97 9.12 -1.43 1.52
CA PHE A 97 10.24 -0.58 1.95
C PHE A 97 10.52 -0.78 3.44
N LEU A 98 9.54 -0.64 4.33
CA LEU A 98 9.73 -0.83 5.78
C LEU A 98 10.27 -2.22 6.15
N SER A 99 9.77 -3.28 5.50
CA SER A 99 10.28 -4.65 5.67
C SER A 99 11.75 -4.76 5.23
N SER A 100 12.17 -3.98 4.22
CA SER A 100 13.56 -3.91 3.77
C SER A 100 14.51 -3.16 4.71
N LEU A 101 14.03 -2.47 5.77
CA LEU A 101 14.93 -1.86 6.77
C LEU A 101 15.23 -2.77 7.96
N THR A 102 14.40 -3.78 8.22
CA THR A 102 14.51 -4.63 9.41
C THR A 102 14.76 -6.10 9.06
N GLU A 103 15.21 -6.87 10.05
CA GLU A 103 15.44 -8.32 9.98
C GLU A 103 14.40 -9.10 10.80
N SER A 104 13.61 -8.38 11.62
CA SER A 104 12.54 -8.96 12.42
C SER A 104 11.18 -8.68 11.79
N GLN A 105 10.45 -9.75 11.48
CA GLN A 105 9.07 -9.69 10.98
C GLN A 105 8.16 -8.89 11.92
N VAL A 106 8.37 -9.00 13.23
CA VAL A 106 7.58 -8.27 14.24
C VAL A 106 7.87 -6.77 14.19
N ILE A 107 9.14 -6.37 13.99
CA ILE A 107 9.48 -4.96 13.87
C ILE A 107 8.94 -4.40 12.53
N ALA A 108 9.00 -5.18 11.46
CA ALA A 108 8.41 -4.79 10.17
C ALA A 108 6.89 -4.57 10.31
N ALA A 109 6.24 -5.45 11.08
CA ALA A 109 4.83 -5.39 11.39
C ALA A 109 4.44 -4.10 12.08
N VAL A 110 5.12 -3.81 13.18
CA VAL A 110 4.85 -2.64 14.01
C VAL A 110 5.09 -1.35 13.22
N MET A 111 6.15 -1.28 12.41
CA MET A 111 6.39 -0.11 11.55
C MET A 111 5.30 0.06 10.48
N GLY A 112 4.89 -1.02 9.82
CA GLY A 112 3.82 -0.99 8.82
C GLY A 112 2.49 -0.53 9.42
N PHE A 113 2.14 -1.04 10.61
CA PHE A 113 0.97 -0.60 11.35
C PHE A 113 1.07 0.86 11.80
N ALA A 114 2.22 1.29 12.32
CA ALA A 114 2.42 2.66 12.76
C ALA A 114 2.24 3.66 11.60
N VAL A 115 2.79 3.36 10.43
CA VAL A 115 2.60 4.19 9.23
C VAL A 115 1.16 4.17 8.75
N SER A 116 0.51 3.00 8.75
CA SER A 116 -0.89 2.89 8.35
C SER A 116 -1.82 3.67 9.29
N LEU A 117 -1.57 3.60 10.60
CA LEU A 117 -2.30 4.38 11.60
C LEU A 117 -2.04 5.88 11.44
N PHE A 118 -0.79 6.27 11.20
CA PHE A 118 -0.44 7.66 10.92
C PHE A 118 -1.22 8.20 9.71
N LEU A 119 -1.33 7.44 8.62
CA LEU A 119 -2.10 7.84 7.43
C LEU A 119 -3.60 8.05 7.71
N VAL A 120 -4.20 7.29 8.64
CA VAL A 120 -5.59 7.54 9.09
C VAL A 120 -5.67 8.84 9.88
N LEU A 121 -4.69 9.09 10.75
CA LEU A 121 -4.67 10.29 11.59
C LEU A 121 -4.36 11.57 10.83
N VAL A 122 -3.68 11.49 9.68
CA VAL A 122 -3.35 12.67 8.84
C VAL A 122 -4.61 13.48 8.50
N ASP A 123 -5.72 12.80 8.20
CA ASP A 123 -6.98 13.47 7.88
C ASP A 123 -7.51 14.25 9.09
N ALA A 124 -7.59 13.59 10.26
CA ALA A 124 -8.01 14.21 11.52
C ALA A 124 -7.10 15.39 11.94
N ILE A 125 -5.79 15.26 11.74
CA ILE A 125 -4.81 16.31 12.03
C ILE A 125 -5.04 17.53 11.13
N SER A 126 -5.41 17.33 9.86
CA SER A 126 -5.66 18.43 8.93
C SER A 126 -6.82 19.34 9.37
N TYR A 127 -7.79 18.81 10.11
CA TYR A 127 -8.94 19.57 10.63
C TYR A 127 -8.61 20.37 11.90
N VAL A 128 -7.60 19.96 12.67
CA VAL A 128 -7.23 20.58 13.96
C VAL A 128 -6.21 21.71 13.76
N ILE A 129 -5.46 21.70 12.67
CA ILE A 129 -4.42 22.69 12.39
C ILE A 129 -5.02 24.01 11.91
N SER A 130 -4.84 25.08 12.69
CA SER A 130 -5.32 26.43 12.35
C SER A 130 -4.50 27.15 11.28
N SER A 131 -3.26 26.74 11.03
CA SER A 131 -2.38 27.41 10.06
C SER A 131 -2.62 26.89 8.64
N LYS A 132 -2.98 27.79 7.71
CA LYS A 132 -3.34 27.47 6.32
C LYS A 132 -2.26 26.70 5.54
N PHE A 133 -0.98 26.98 5.81
CA PHE A 133 0.14 26.30 5.14
C PHE A 133 0.19 24.80 5.50
N TRP A 134 0.21 24.49 6.80
CA TRP A 134 0.27 23.10 7.25
C TRP A 134 -1.02 22.34 6.90
N GLN A 135 -2.19 22.98 7.01
CA GLN A 135 -3.44 22.39 6.57
C GLN A 135 -3.42 21.99 5.09
N ALA A 136 -2.87 22.83 4.20
CA ALA A 136 -2.71 22.50 2.79
C ALA A 136 -1.77 21.30 2.57
N VAL A 137 -0.68 21.21 3.33
CA VAL A 137 0.26 20.06 3.22
C VAL A 137 -0.40 18.76 3.68
N PHE A 138 -1.05 18.75 4.85
CA PHE A 138 -1.68 17.53 5.38
C PHE A 138 -2.90 17.09 4.57
N SER A 139 -3.71 18.01 4.07
CA SER A 139 -4.84 17.68 3.19
C SER A 139 -4.37 17.10 1.84
N ASN A 140 -3.26 17.60 1.27
CA ASN A 140 -2.71 17.02 0.05
C ASN A 140 -2.10 15.63 0.25
N LEU A 141 -1.58 15.34 1.45
CA LEU A 141 -1.00 14.05 1.82
C LEU A 141 -2.04 13.03 2.31
N SER A 142 -3.28 13.45 2.58
CA SER A 142 -4.33 12.58 3.12
C SER A 142 -4.75 11.52 2.10
N PHE A 143 -4.47 10.26 2.42
CA PHE A 143 -4.90 9.12 1.61
C PHE A 143 -6.43 8.97 1.61
N GLN A 144 -7.08 9.39 2.69
CA GLN A 144 -8.53 9.30 2.84
C GLN A 144 -9.25 10.27 1.92
N THR A 145 -8.84 11.54 1.89
CA THR A 145 -9.42 12.56 1.00
C THR A 145 -9.25 12.19 -0.48
N ARG A 146 -8.13 11.54 -0.84
CA ARG A 146 -7.86 11.09 -2.21
C ARG A 146 -8.63 9.82 -2.58
N TYR A 147 -9.04 9.03 -1.60
CA TYR A 147 -9.80 7.80 -1.79
C TYR A 147 -11.33 8.04 -1.85
N GLU A 148 -11.83 9.06 -1.16
CA GLU A 148 -13.27 9.35 -1.06
C GLU A 148 -14.00 9.48 -2.42
N PRO A 149 -13.48 10.19 -3.45
CA PRO A 149 -14.15 10.30 -4.75
C PRO A 149 -14.38 8.94 -5.43
N PHE A 150 -13.45 8.00 -5.23
CA PHE A 150 -13.59 6.64 -5.77
C PHE A 150 -14.75 5.88 -5.12
N THR A 151 -15.03 6.13 -3.84
CA THR A 151 -16.19 5.51 -3.16
C THR A 151 -17.52 6.01 -3.70
N LEU A 152 -17.55 7.22 -4.28
CA LEU A 152 -18.70 7.80 -4.96
C LEU A 152 -18.79 7.37 -6.44
N GLY A 153 -17.92 6.49 -6.91
CA GLY A 153 -17.88 6.05 -8.30
C GLY A 153 -17.20 7.04 -9.26
N VAL A 154 -16.57 8.10 -8.74
CA VAL A 154 -15.86 9.10 -9.55
C VAL A 154 -14.38 8.71 -9.65
N VAL A 155 -13.95 8.41 -10.87
CA VAL A 155 -12.55 8.06 -11.15
C VAL A 155 -11.76 9.34 -11.45
N ASP A 156 -11.10 9.84 -10.41
CA ASP A 156 -10.21 11.00 -10.53
C ASP A 156 -8.79 10.59 -10.91
N LEU A 157 -8.38 10.94 -12.13
CA LEU A 157 -7.02 10.74 -12.63
C LEU A 157 -5.93 11.33 -11.72
N PRO A 158 -6.06 12.55 -11.16
CA PRO A 158 -5.03 13.12 -10.28
C PRO A 158 -4.78 12.27 -9.03
N ASN A 159 -5.85 11.72 -8.45
CA ASN A 159 -5.75 10.89 -7.25
C ASN A 159 -5.11 9.52 -7.59
N ALA A 160 -5.42 8.96 -8.77
CA ALA A 160 -4.76 7.74 -9.24
C ALA A 160 -3.26 7.94 -9.47
N VAL A 161 -2.87 9.05 -10.12
CA VAL A 161 -1.46 9.41 -10.32
C VAL A 161 -0.74 9.61 -8.98
N PHE A 162 -1.40 10.20 -7.99
CA PHE A 162 -0.86 10.33 -6.64
C PHE A 162 -0.49 8.96 -6.05
N PHE A 163 -1.42 8.01 -6.01
CA PHE A 163 -1.13 6.67 -5.47
C PHE A 163 -0.01 5.95 -6.23
N LEU A 164 -0.01 6.02 -7.57
CA LEU A 164 1.05 5.43 -8.39
C LEU A 164 2.41 6.09 -8.17
N SER A 165 2.45 7.42 -7.96
CA SER A 165 3.67 8.14 -7.66
C SER A 165 4.26 7.73 -6.32
N VAL A 166 3.41 7.53 -5.31
CA VAL A 166 3.84 7.00 -4.00
C VAL A 166 4.38 5.58 -4.15
N SER A 167 3.68 4.71 -4.87
CA SER A 167 4.16 3.36 -5.16
C SER A 167 5.55 3.37 -5.80
N ALA A 168 5.72 4.14 -6.87
CA ALA A 168 7.00 4.22 -7.59
C ALA A 168 8.13 4.74 -6.69
N LEU A 169 7.87 5.79 -5.91
CA LEU A 169 8.86 6.38 -4.99
C LEU A 169 9.34 5.38 -3.93
N PHE A 170 8.42 4.65 -3.29
CA PHE A 170 8.81 3.68 -2.26
C PHE A 170 9.46 2.42 -2.83
N ILE A 171 9.08 1.99 -4.04
CA ILE A 171 9.80 0.92 -4.75
C ILE A 171 11.25 1.32 -5.02
N LEU A 172 11.49 2.56 -5.49
CA LEU A 172 12.84 3.07 -5.70
C LEU A 172 13.64 3.07 -4.39
N PHE A 173 13.03 3.51 -3.28
CA PHE A 173 13.68 3.46 -1.97
C PHE A 173 14.03 2.03 -1.53
N SER A 174 13.17 1.05 -1.80
CA SER A 174 13.48 -0.36 -1.55
C SER A 174 14.69 -0.84 -2.36
N ILE A 175 14.77 -0.48 -3.65
CA ILE A 175 15.88 -0.85 -4.52
C ILE A 175 17.20 -0.25 -4.01
N VAL A 176 17.21 1.05 -3.69
CA VAL A 176 18.39 1.75 -3.18
C VAL A 176 18.85 1.17 -1.83
N THR A 177 17.91 0.79 -0.96
CA THR A 177 18.22 0.18 0.34
C THR A 177 18.93 -1.17 0.19
N LEU A 178 18.52 -1.99 -0.78
CA LEU A 178 19.19 -3.24 -1.13
C LEU A 178 20.58 -3.03 -1.72
N GLU A 179 20.75 -2.01 -2.57
CA GLU A 179 22.05 -1.67 -3.14
C GLU A 179 23.07 -1.26 -2.08
N ARG A 180 22.67 -0.43 -1.12
CA ARG A 180 23.56 0.07 -0.06
C ARG A 180 24.15 -1.06 0.79
N ARG A 181 23.44 -2.18 0.98
CA ARG A 181 23.92 -3.32 1.79
C ARG A 181 25.11 -4.07 1.19
N ARG A 182 25.42 -3.90 -0.11
CA ARG A 182 26.60 -4.52 -0.73
C ARG A 182 27.90 -3.75 -0.43
N TRP A 183 27.80 -2.45 -0.14
CA TRP A 183 28.96 -1.59 0.05
C TRP A 183 29.43 -1.51 1.51
N SER A 184 28.71 -2.16 2.43
CA SER A 184 29.07 -2.30 3.84
C SER A 184 29.45 -3.74 4.16
#